data_AF-A0A414BPE4-F1
#
_entry.id   AF-A0A414BPE4-F1
#
_cell.length_a   1.000
_cell.length_b   1.000
_cell.length_c   1.000
_cell.angle_alpha   90.00
_cell.angle_beta   90.00
_cell.angle_gamma   90.00
#
_symmetry.space_group_name_H-M   'P 1'
#
loop_
_entity.id
_entity.type
_entity.pdbx_description
1 polymer ?
#
loop_
_entity_poly.entity_id
_entity_poly.type
_entity_poly.pdbx_seq_one_letter_code
_entity_poly.pdbx_strand_id
1 'polypeptide(L)'
;MDDNSINEKEKTLEKIISELPKEDKDKVVAAIYAYERKSWSGPLPSPEDFEKYENIMPGSMNRVLTLMEKQADHRMDKENKELEAQIQQSKTGQIIGAVLVSLFGCFAFILGLLGHDSVATGLGVATAISLAAIFVLKQIPSWLKQK
;
A
#
# COMPACT_ATOMS: atom_id res chain seq x y z
N MET A 1 -30.09 -12.45 -20.39
CA MET A 1 -29.51 -11.41 -21.27
C MET A 1 -30.20 -11.52 -22.62
N ASP A 2 -30.61 -10.39 -23.19
CA ASP A 2 -31.52 -10.28 -24.34
C ASP A 2 -30.79 -10.55 -25.68
N ASP A 3 -31.12 -11.67 -26.31
CA ASP A 3 -30.49 -12.22 -27.55
C ASP A 3 -30.62 -11.25 -28.75
N ASN A 4 -31.66 -10.41 -28.74
CA ASN A 4 -31.93 -9.44 -29.80
C ASN A 4 -30.94 -8.26 -29.82
N SER A 5 -30.29 -7.95 -28.70
CA SER A 5 -29.34 -6.83 -28.57
C SER A 5 -27.93 -7.14 -29.10
N ILE A 6 -27.59 -8.43 -29.21
CA ILE A 6 -26.29 -8.90 -29.71
C ILE A 6 -26.32 -8.91 -31.25
N ASN A 7 -27.40 -9.42 -31.84
CA ASN A 7 -27.61 -9.49 -33.29
C ASN A 7 -27.62 -8.10 -33.96
N GLU A 8 -28.22 -7.10 -33.30
CA GLU A 8 -28.23 -5.72 -33.83
C GLU A 8 -26.84 -5.07 -33.82
N LYS A 9 -26.04 -5.36 -32.80
CA LYS A 9 -24.65 -4.88 -32.69
C LYS A 9 -23.74 -5.57 -33.71
N GLU A 10 -23.90 -6.88 -33.91
CA GLU A 10 -23.16 -7.64 -34.93
C GLU A 10 -23.44 -7.10 -36.34
N LYS A 11 -24.71 -6.89 -36.70
CA LYS A 11 -25.10 -6.25 -37.98
C LYS A 11 -24.52 -4.85 -38.16
N THR A 12 -24.47 -4.07 -37.09
CA THR A 12 -23.92 -2.71 -37.13
C THR A 12 -22.40 -2.73 -37.31
N LEU A 13 -21.71 -3.67 -36.65
CA LEU A 13 -20.28 -3.89 -36.80
C LEU A 13 -19.91 -4.35 -38.22
N GLU A 14 -20.65 -5.31 -38.78
CA GLU A 14 -20.45 -5.79 -40.15
C GLU A 14 -20.60 -4.66 -41.17
N LYS A 15 -21.60 -3.81 -40.99
CA LYS A 15 -21.82 -2.64 -41.85
C LYS A 15 -20.64 -1.67 -41.79
N ILE A 16 -20.17 -1.33 -40.59
CA ILE A 16 -19.02 -0.42 -40.40
C ILE A 16 -17.73 -1.02 -41.00
N ILE A 17 -17.50 -2.33 -40.85
CA ILE A 17 -16.33 -3.02 -41.43
C ILE A 17 -16.41 -3.09 -42.96
N SER A 18 -17.62 -3.17 -43.51
CA SER A 18 -17.85 -3.22 -44.96
C SER A 18 -17.59 -1.86 -45.65
N GLU A 19 -17.96 -0.76 -45.01
CA GLU A 19 -17.83 0.63 -45.52
C GLU A 19 -16.40 1.20 -45.38
N LEU A 20 -15.52 0.56 -44.61
CA LEU A 20 -14.13 1.00 -44.46
C LEU A 20 -13.28 0.77 -45.73
N PRO A 21 -12.40 1.71 -46.12
CA PRO A 21 -11.45 1.52 -47.21
C PRO A 21 -10.43 0.41 -46.86
N LYS A 22 -9.98 -0.36 -47.88
CA LYS A 22 -9.12 -1.56 -47.71
C LYS A 22 -7.85 -1.29 -46.88
N GLU A 23 -7.30 -0.09 -46.94
CA GLU A 23 -6.06 0.32 -46.25
C GLU A 23 -6.22 0.51 -44.72
N ASP A 24 -7.45 0.72 -44.25
CA ASP A 24 -7.75 0.89 -42.82
C ASP A 24 -8.32 -0.39 -42.18
N LYS A 25 -8.78 -1.35 -42.98
CA LYS A 25 -9.23 -2.66 -42.48
C LYS A 25 -8.11 -3.40 -41.76
N ASP A 26 -6.90 -3.40 -42.33
CA ASP A 26 -5.74 -4.06 -41.73
C ASP A 26 -5.35 -3.42 -40.39
N LYS A 27 -5.49 -2.09 -40.27
CA LYS A 27 -5.23 -1.38 -39.00
C LYS A 27 -6.30 -1.65 -37.96
N VAL A 28 -7.57 -1.74 -38.36
CA VAL A 28 -8.69 -2.06 -37.46
C VAL A 28 -8.59 -3.50 -36.97
N VAL A 29 -8.29 -4.45 -37.86
CA VAL A 29 -8.06 -5.85 -37.49
C VAL A 29 -6.85 -5.96 -36.55
N ALA A 30 -5.74 -5.29 -36.84
CA ALA A 30 -4.59 -5.23 -35.95
C ALA A 30 -4.93 -4.61 -34.58
N ALA A 31 -5.78 -3.59 -34.54
CA ALA A 31 -6.24 -2.96 -33.29
C ALA A 31 -7.14 -3.89 -32.47
N ILE A 32 -8.00 -4.69 -33.11
CA ILE A 32 -8.84 -5.70 -32.45
C ILE A 32 -7.98 -6.80 -31.84
N TYR A 33 -7.04 -7.37 -32.60
CA TYR A 33 -6.09 -8.36 -32.09
C TYR A 33 -5.19 -7.80 -30.97
N ALA A 34 -4.79 -6.53 -31.07
CA ALA A 34 -4.04 -5.85 -30.00
C ALA A 34 -4.88 -5.60 -28.75
N TYR A 35 -6.20 -5.42 -28.90
CA TYR A 35 -7.14 -5.23 -27.80
C TYR A 35 -7.42 -6.54 -27.05
N GLU A 36 -7.60 -7.64 -27.79
CA GLU A 36 -7.79 -8.98 -27.23
C GLU A 36 -6.59 -9.41 -26.36
N ARG A 37 -5.36 -9.15 -26.83
CA ARG A 37 -4.14 -9.38 -26.03
C ARG A 37 -3.97 -8.44 -24.83
N LYS A 38 -4.64 -7.29 -24.83
CA LYS A 38 -4.60 -6.31 -23.71
C LYS A 38 -5.66 -6.56 -22.65
N SER A 39 -6.71 -7.32 -22.95
CA SER A 39 -7.87 -7.51 -22.06
C SER A 39 -7.54 -8.31 -20.81
N TRP A 40 -6.51 -9.16 -20.85
CA TRP A 40 -6.14 -10.00 -19.71
C TRP A 40 -4.91 -9.45 -18.98
N SER A 41 -5.16 -8.69 -17.92
CA SER A 41 -4.11 -8.17 -17.03
C SER A 41 -4.46 -8.53 -15.59
N GLY A 42 -3.84 -9.61 -15.13
CA GLY A 42 -3.97 -10.11 -13.77
C GLY A 42 -2.86 -11.12 -13.48
N PRO A 43 -2.57 -11.39 -12.20
CA PRO A 43 -1.56 -12.36 -11.80
C PRO A 43 -1.94 -13.82 -12.14
N LEU A 44 -3.20 -14.05 -12.49
CA LEU A 44 -3.73 -15.36 -12.91
C LEU A 44 -3.82 -15.44 -14.44
N PRO A 45 -3.66 -16.63 -15.04
CA PRO A 45 -3.87 -16.85 -16.47
C PRO A 45 -5.34 -16.69 -16.87
N SER A 46 -5.61 -16.49 -18.16
CA SER A 46 -6.98 -16.35 -18.68
C SER A 46 -7.81 -17.62 -18.41
N PRO A 47 -9.15 -17.54 -18.30
CA PRO A 47 -9.98 -18.70 -18.00
C PRO A 47 -9.83 -19.81 -19.04
N GLU A 48 -9.66 -19.45 -20.32
CA GLU A 48 -9.41 -20.40 -21.40
C GLU A 48 -8.03 -21.07 -21.29
N ASP A 49 -7.02 -20.35 -20.82
CA ASP A 49 -5.70 -20.94 -20.58
C ASP A 49 -5.68 -21.76 -19.29
N PHE A 50 -6.54 -21.43 -18.33
CA PHE A 50 -6.74 -22.16 -17.07
C PHE A 50 -7.11 -23.63 -17.35
N GLU A 51 -8.05 -23.87 -18.27
CA GLU A 51 -8.46 -25.21 -18.68
C GLU A 51 -7.35 -25.95 -19.45
N LYS A 52 -6.62 -25.24 -20.32
CA LYS A 52 -5.47 -25.83 -21.06
C LYS A 52 -4.36 -26.29 -20.11
N TYR A 53 -4.02 -25.49 -19.09
CA TYR A 53 -3.00 -25.87 -18.11
C TYR A 53 -3.42 -27.10 -17.30
N GLU A 54 -4.69 -27.17 -16.89
CA GLU A 54 -5.22 -28.32 -16.16
C GLU A 54 -5.25 -29.59 -17.02
N ASN A 55 -5.52 -29.46 -18.32
CA ASN A 55 -5.48 -30.58 -19.26
C ASN A 55 -4.04 -31.08 -19.53
N ILE A 56 -3.05 -30.19 -19.56
CA ILE A 56 -1.63 -30.55 -19.75
C ILE A 56 -1.03 -31.14 -18.47
N MET A 57 -1.37 -30.56 -17.32
CA MET A 57 -0.89 -30.96 -16.01
C MET A 57 -2.04 -30.88 -14.99
N PRO A 58 -2.75 -31.99 -14.78
CA PRO A 58 -3.84 -32.05 -13.82
C PRO A 58 -3.37 -31.68 -12.40
N GLY A 59 -4.13 -30.83 -11.72
CA GLY A 59 -3.85 -30.31 -10.38
C GLY A 59 -2.91 -29.09 -10.35
N SER A 60 -2.40 -28.64 -11.51
CA SER A 60 -1.52 -27.47 -11.60
C SER A 60 -2.20 -26.20 -11.11
N MET A 61 -3.46 -25.99 -11.46
CA MET A 61 -4.17 -24.77 -11.09
C MET A 61 -4.53 -24.71 -9.61
N ASN A 62 -4.92 -25.83 -9.02
CA ASN A 62 -5.11 -25.92 -7.57
C ASN A 62 -3.82 -25.56 -6.81
N ARG A 63 -2.66 -26.01 -7.31
CA ARG A 63 -1.36 -25.68 -6.71
C ARG A 63 -1.03 -24.20 -6.84
N VAL A 64 -1.32 -23.57 -7.98
CA VAL A 64 -1.14 -22.12 -8.18
C VAL A 64 -2.06 -21.33 -7.24
N LEU A 65 -3.34 -21.67 -7.17
CA LEU A 65 -4.30 -21.01 -6.28
C LEU A 65 -3.88 -21.14 -4.81
N THR A 66 -3.49 -22.35 -4.37
CA THR A 66 -2.99 -22.58 -3.01
C THR A 66 -1.73 -21.77 -2.72
N LEU A 67 -0.82 -21.60 -3.69
CA LEU A 67 0.36 -20.76 -3.54
C LEU A 67 -0.02 -19.27 -3.42
N MET A 68 -1.00 -18.81 -4.19
CA MET A 68 -1.50 -17.43 -4.11
C MET A 68 -2.18 -17.15 -2.77
N GLU A 69 -3.03 -18.07 -2.29
CA GLU A 69 -3.66 -17.98 -0.96
C GLU A 69 -2.60 -17.89 0.14
N LYS A 70 -1.60 -18.78 0.11
CA LYS A 70 -0.49 -18.74 1.08
C LYS A 70 0.31 -17.43 1.01
N GLN A 71 0.51 -16.88 -0.19
CA GLN A 71 1.17 -15.58 -0.33
C GLN A 71 0.32 -14.43 0.21
N ALA A 72 -1.00 -14.47 0.02
CA ALA A 72 -1.92 -13.50 0.59
C ALA A 72 -1.91 -13.57 2.12
N ASP A 73 -2.02 -14.76 2.70
CA ASP A 73 -1.94 -14.99 4.15
C ASP A 73 -0.61 -14.50 4.72
N HIS A 74 0.51 -14.84 4.07
CA HIS A 74 1.84 -14.39 4.49
C HIS A 74 2.00 -12.88 4.41
N ARG A 75 1.41 -12.24 3.41
CA ARG A 75 1.40 -10.77 3.28
C ARG A 75 0.59 -10.14 4.42
N MET A 76 -0.59 -10.67 4.70
CA MET A 76 -1.43 -10.20 5.81
C MET A 76 -0.75 -10.38 7.16
N ASP A 77 -0.12 -11.53 7.41
CA ASP A 77 0.64 -11.79 8.63
C ASP A 77 1.83 -10.83 8.79
N LYS A 78 2.56 -10.56 7.71
CA LYS A 78 3.63 -9.55 7.72
C LYS A 78 3.12 -8.14 8.00
N GLU A 79 2.05 -7.72 7.33
CA GLU A 79 1.44 -6.40 7.56
C GLU A 79 0.99 -6.25 9.01
N ASN A 80 0.34 -7.29 9.57
CA ASN A 80 -0.07 -7.30 10.97
C ASN A 80 1.12 -7.20 11.92
N LYS A 81 2.16 -8.01 11.72
CA LYS A 81 3.39 -7.97 12.53
C LYS A 81 4.10 -6.62 12.43
N GLU A 82 4.13 -6.02 11.25
CA GLU A 82 4.73 -4.71 11.05
C GLU A 82 3.93 -3.63 11.79
N LEU A 83 2.60 -3.66 11.68
CA LEU A 83 1.72 -2.74 12.42
C LEU A 83 1.88 -2.92 13.94
N GLU A 84 1.91 -4.16 14.43
CA GLU A 84 2.13 -4.46 15.85
C GLU A 84 3.49 -3.95 16.33
N ALA A 85 4.56 -4.18 15.57
CA ALA A 85 5.89 -3.69 15.87
C ALA A 85 5.94 -2.15 15.88
N GLN A 86 5.29 -1.49 14.92
CA GLN A 86 5.17 -0.03 14.88
C GLN A 86 4.41 0.51 16.11
N ILE A 87 3.31 -0.12 16.49
CA ILE A 87 2.53 0.25 17.69
C ILE A 87 3.39 0.08 18.94
N GLN A 88 4.10 -1.05 19.07
CA GLN A 88 4.92 -1.34 20.23
C GLN A 88 6.13 -0.39 20.34
N GLN A 89 6.78 -0.08 19.21
CA GLN A 89 7.86 0.90 19.14
C GLN A 89 7.35 2.30 19.51
N SER A 90 6.17 2.69 19.02
CA SER A 90 5.53 3.96 19.36
C SER A 90 5.22 4.06 20.86
N LYS A 91 4.61 3.02 21.45
CA LYS A 91 4.32 2.95 22.89
C LYS A 91 5.59 3.06 23.74
N THR A 92 6.62 2.31 23.37
CA THR A 92 7.90 2.31 24.11
C THR A 92 8.57 3.68 24.04
N GLY A 93 8.58 4.31 22.86
CA GLY A 93 9.09 5.67 22.69
C GLY A 93 8.32 6.71 23.50
N GLN A 94 7.00 6.61 23.55
CA GLN A 94 6.16 7.49 24.38
C GLN A 94 6.42 7.32 25.87
N ILE A 95 6.57 6.08 26.36
CA ILE A 95 6.87 5.80 27.77
C ILE A 95 8.25 6.37 28.15
N ILE A 96 9.28 6.09 27.34
CA ILE A 96 10.64 6.60 27.59
C ILE A 96 10.64 8.14 27.57
N GLY A 97 9.94 8.75 26.61
CA GLY A 97 9.78 10.20 26.53
C GLY A 97 9.09 10.79 27.76
N ALA A 98 7.99 10.18 28.21
CA ALA A 98 7.28 10.61 29.41
C ALA A 98 8.15 10.53 30.67
N VAL A 99 8.93 9.45 30.81
CA VAL A 99 9.87 9.28 31.93
C VAL A 99 10.96 10.36 31.91
N LEU A 100 11.56 10.64 30.75
CA LEU A 100 12.58 11.68 30.61
C LEU A 100 12.03 13.07 30.95
N VAL A 101 10.88 13.43 30.40
CA VAL A 101 10.22 14.73 30.67
C VAL A 101 9.89 14.87 32.15
N SER A 102 9.33 13.83 32.77
CA SER A 102 9.04 13.83 34.20
C SER A 102 10.30 14.01 35.05
N LEU A 103 11.40 13.34 34.67
CA LEU A 103 12.67 13.41 35.38
C LEU A 103 13.31 14.81 35.26
N PHE A 104 13.36 15.39 34.06
CA PHE A 104 13.85 16.77 33.89
C PHE A 104 12.95 17.80 34.56
N GLY A 105 11.63 17.61 34.54
CA GLY A 105 10.68 18.45 35.27
C GLY A 105 10.91 18.40 36.78
N CYS A 106 11.11 17.22 37.35
CA CYS A 106 11.47 17.06 38.77
C CYS A 106 12.80 17.76 39.09
N PHE A 107 13.82 17.62 38.24
CA PHE A 107 15.09 18.32 38.45
C PHE A 107 14.94 19.84 38.38
N ALA A 108 14.19 20.37 37.41
CA ALA A 108 13.91 21.80 37.32
C ALA A 108 13.20 22.31 38.58
N PHE A 109 12.22 21.55 39.08
CA PHE A 109 11.47 21.89 40.28
C PHE A 109 12.36 21.92 41.53
N ILE A 110 13.21 20.90 41.71
CA ILE A 110 14.16 20.83 42.83
C ILE A 110 15.15 22.01 42.75
N LEU A 111 15.72 22.29 41.57
CA LEU A 111 16.66 23.41 41.38
C LEU A 111 16.03 24.77 41.70
N GLY A 112 14.76 24.96 41.36
CA GLY A 112 14.01 26.17 41.74
C GLY A 112 13.87 26.30 43.25
N LEU A 113 13.56 25.20 43.96
CA LEU A 113 13.48 25.21 45.42
C LEU A 113 14.83 25.48 46.11
N LEU A 114 15.95 25.10 45.50
CA LEU A 114 17.30 25.41 45.99
C LEU A 114 17.75 26.86 45.67
N GLY A 115 16.91 27.67 45.03
CA GLY A 115 17.21 29.07 44.71
C GLY A 115 18.06 29.28 43.45
N HIS A 116 18.24 28.24 42.62
CA HIS A 116 18.90 28.35 41.31
C HIS A 116 17.91 28.71 40.20
N ASP A 117 17.17 29.82 40.36
CA ASP A 117 16.05 30.21 39.50
C ASP A 117 16.41 30.36 38.02
N SER A 118 17.60 30.89 37.72
CA SER A 118 18.05 31.05 36.33
C SER A 118 18.26 29.71 35.63
N VAL A 119 18.82 28.72 36.34
CA VAL A 119 19.07 27.38 35.79
C VAL A 119 17.76 26.59 35.69
N ALA A 120 16.90 26.67 36.70
CA ALA A 120 15.58 26.05 36.70
C ALA A 120 14.70 26.57 35.54
N THR A 121 14.68 27.89 35.33
CA THR A 121 13.94 28.53 34.23
C THR A 121 14.48 28.10 32.88
N GLY A 122 15.82 28.09 32.69
CA GLY A 122 16.44 27.64 31.45
C GLY A 122 16.09 26.19 31.10
N LEU A 123 16.16 25.29 32.08
CA LEU A 123 15.81 23.88 31.91
C LEU A 123 14.32 23.67 31.60
N GLY A 124 13.44 24.38 32.31
CA GLY A 124 11.99 24.32 32.10
C GLY A 124 11.57 24.84 30.72
N VAL A 125 12.12 25.98 30.28
CA VAL A 125 11.81 26.54 28.96
C VAL A 125 12.34 25.64 27.84
N ALA A 126 13.56 25.12 27.97
CA ALA A 126 14.14 24.22 26.97
C ALA A 126 13.31 22.92 26.80
N THR A 127 12.87 22.33 27.91
CA THR A 127 12.02 21.13 27.88
C THR A 127 10.64 21.41 27.27
N ALA A 128 10.02 22.55 27.60
CA ALA A 128 8.75 22.97 27.01
C ALA A 128 8.85 23.22 25.50
N ILE A 129 9.89 23.93 25.04
CA ILE A 129 10.13 24.17 23.61
C ILE A 129 10.39 22.85 22.87
N SER A 130 11.18 21.95 23.45
CA SER A 130 11.46 20.65 22.86
C SER A 130 10.17 19.83 22.67
N LEU A 131 9.28 19.79 23.67
CA LEU A 131 7.99 19.13 23.59
C LEU A 131 7.08 19.77 22.54
N ALA A 132 6.99 21.11 22.53
CA ALA A 132 6.22 21.83 21.54
C ALA A 132 6.74 21.54 20.12
N ALA A 133 8.05 21.51 19.92
CA ALA A 133 8.66 21.18 18.64
C ALA A 133 8.34 19.75 18.20
N ILE A 134 8.45 18.76 19.08
CA ILE A 134 8.11 17.36 18.76
C ILE A 134 6.63 17.23 18.39
N PHE A 135 5.74 17.91 19.12
CA PHE A 135 4.30 17.83 18.90
C PHE A 135 3.86 18.56 17.62
N VAL A 136 4.42 19.74 17.33
CA VAL A 136 4.14 20.54 16.13
C VAL A 136 4.73 19.89 14.88
N LEU A 137 5.97 19.40 14.94
CA LEU A 137 6.67 18.85 13.77
C LEU A 137 6.14 17.47 13.36
N LYS A 138 5.51 16.72 14.28
CA LYS A 138 4.88 15.40 14.04
C LYS A 138 5.76 14.43 13.22
N GLN A 139 7.07 14.63 13.19
CA GLN A 139 8.03 13.88 12.39
C GLN A 139 9.26 13.58 13.22
N ILE A 140 9.59 12.30 13.30
CA ILE A 140 10.90 11.82 13.73
C ILE A 140 11.91 12.43 12.75
N PRO A 141 12.98 13.06 13.26
CA PRO A 141 13.97 13.66 12.40
C PRO A 141 14.55 12.65 11.40
N SER A 142 14.55 13.03 10.13
CA SER A 142 14.84 12.15 8.98
C SER A 142 16.26 11.55 8.98
N TRP A 143 17.19 12.07 9.79
CA TRP A 143 18.55 11.55 9.91
C TRP A 143 18.67 10.24 10.72
N LEU A 144 17.59 9.75 11.35
CA LEU A 144 17.53 8.44 12.01
C LEU A 144 16.93 7.33 11.12
N LYS A 145 16.52 7.64 9.88
CA LYS A 145 15.92 6.70 8.93
C LYS A 145 16.92 5.95 8.03
N GLN A 146 18.23 6.08 8.27
CA GLN A 146 19.23 5.32 7.54
C GLN A 146 19.70 4.10 8.34
N LYS A 147 18.99 2.98 8.18
CA LYS A 147 19.61 1.65 8.07
C LYS A 147 18.67 0.67 7.40
#